data_AF-A0ABD2FA62-F1
#
_entry.id   AF-A0ABD2FA62-F1
#
_cell.length_a   1.000
_cell.length_b   1.000
_cell.length_c   1.000
_cell.angle_alpha   90.00
_cell.angle_beta   90.00
_cell.angle_gamma   90.00
#
_symmetry.space_group_name_H-M   'P 1'
#
loop_
_entity.id
_entity.type
_entity.pdbx_description
1 polymer ?
#
loop_
_entity_poly.entity_id
_entity_poly.type
_entity_poly.pdbx_seq_one_letter_code
_entity_poly.pdbx_strand_id
1 'polypeptide(L)'
;ADVLVYLVDDTVVPLAVENLPSLSAHELHRAVREVLRLPDIALDAFALWLVSPLLDEPSLQFRRNVFFPKWRELQIQDEEVLRLLYEEAKGNVLAARYPCDVEDCEVLGALVCRVQLGPYQPGQPAACTLREKLDSFLPAHLCKRGQGLFAAFRGRGAKAGPGEQGLLNAYCQVKEVVGSDGGHEATLGTHYRAYLLKCHELPFYGCAFFHGEIDKPAQGFLHRGGRKPVAVAISLEGVHVIDSREKHVLLGLRFQELSWDHTSPEEEEPVLWLEFDGDSEGIPVNKLLKIYSKQAELMSALIEYCIELDQAAEPAAPQHSVPGPPAAPTCSPPPTQHPKLRRQGSVVCSRIQHLSTIDYVEDGKGIKRVKPKRSTSFFSRQLSMGQGSYTVVQPTDSLEQG
;
A
#
# COMPACT_ATOMS: atom_id res chain seq x y z
N ALA A 1 -9.77 20.34 -27.74
CA ALA A 1 -9.87 19.75 -26.40
C ALA A 1 -9.04 20.64 -25.50
N ASP A 2 -9.65 21.12 -24.44
CA ASP A 2 -9.05 22.10 -23.54
C ASP A 2 -8.38 21.40 -22.34
N VAL A 3 -8.87 20.21 -22.00
CA VAL A 3 -8.31 19.32 -20.97
C VAL A 3 -8.19 17.91 -21.53
N LEU A 4 -7.09 17.24 -21.21
CA LEU A 4 -6.87 15.83 -21.51
C LEU A 4 -6.86 15.06 -20.19
N VAL A 5 -7.75 14.07 -20.07
CA VAL A 5 -7.75 13.12 -18.96
C VAL A 5 -7.29 11.77 -19.48
N TYR A 6 -6.29 11.17 -18.85
CA TYR A 6 -5.74 9.89 -19.24
C TYR A 6 -6.42 8.75 -18.46
N LEU A 7 -6.67 7.63 -19.13
CA LEU A 7 -6.97 6.36 -18.49
C LEU A 7 -5.66 5.64 -18.15
N VAL A 8 -5.72 4.59 -17.33
CA VAL A 8 -4.52 3.84 -16.92
C VAL A 8 -3.89 3.05 -18.06
N ASP A 9 -4.65 2.76 -19.12
CA ASP A 9 -4.17 2.13 -20.36
C ASP A 9 -3.63 3.15 -21.38
N ASP A 10 -3.31 4.37 -20.93
CA ASP A 10 -2.86 5.53 -21.71
C ASP A 10 -3.87 6.07 -22.74
N THR A 11 -5.11 5.57 -22.73
CA THR A 11 -6.18 6.14 -23.56
C THR A 11 -6.47 7.57 -23.12
N VAL A 12 -6.57 8.48 -24.08
CA VAL A 12 -6.85 9.89 -23.82
C VAL A 12 -8.35 10.17 -23.97
N VAL A 13 -8.93 10.81 -22.96
CA VAL A 13 -10.29 11.35 -22.95
C VAL A 13 -10.22 12.86 -23.16
N PRO A 14 -10.40 13.36 -24.40
CA PRO A 14 -10.39 14.78 -24.68
C PRO A 14 -11.69 15.44 -24.23
N LEU A 15 -11.58 16.51 -23.45
CA LEU A 15 -12.73 17.25 -22.95
C LEU A 15 -12.71 18.68 -23.50
N ALA A 16 -13.86 19.11 -24.02
CA ALA A 16 -14.13 20.51 -24.30
C ALA A 16 -14.83 21.09 -23.07
N VAL A 17 -14.26 22.13 -22.46
CA VAL A 17 -14.79 22.68 -21.21
C VAL A 17 -15.05 24.16 -21.36
N GLU A 18 -16.21 24.59 -20.90
CA GLU A 18 -16.52 26.02 -20.83
C GLU A 18 -15.80 26.62 -19.62
N ASN A 19 -15.13 27.75 -19.80
CA ASN A 19 -14.46 28.50 -18.73
C ASN A 19 -13.46 27.67 -17.90
N LEU A 20 -12.41 27.16 -18.57
CA LEU A 20 -11.32 26.40 -17.97
C LEU A 20 -10.82 26.92 -16.59
N PRO A 21 -10.63 28.23 -16.34
CA PRO A 21 -10.10 28.73 -15.07
C PRO A 21 -11.01 28.51 -13.85
N SER A 22 -12.32 28.32 -14.05
CA SER A 22 -13.30 28.13 -12.97
C SER A 22 -13.81 26.70 -12.86
N LEU A 23 -13.30 25.78 -13.68
CA LEU A 23 -13.78 24.41 -13.74
C LEU A 23 -13.43 23.66 -12.45
N SER A 24 -14.44 23.11 -11.79
CA SER A 24 -14.23 22.27 -10.61
C SER A 24 -13.83 20.84 -10.98
N ALA A 25 -13.11 20.17 -10.09
CA ALA A 25 -12.79 18.74 -10.25
C ALA A 25 -14.06 17.88 -10.35
N HIS A 26 -15.16 18.28 -9.70
CA HIS A 26 -16.45 17.59 -9.76
C HIS A 26 -17.10 17.68 -11.14
N GLU A 27 -17.12 18.86 -11.75
CA GLU A 27 -17.64 19.06 -13.11
C GLU A 27 -16.81 18.28 -14.13
N LEU A 28 -15.48 18.33 -13.99
CA LEU A 28 -14.56 17.59 -14.85
C LEU A 28 -14.76 16.08 -14.71
N HIS A 29 -14.93 15.58 -13.48
CA HIS A 29 -15.21 14.17 -13.20
C HIS A 29 -16.53 13.71 -13.86
N ARG A 30 -17.60 14.51 -13.73
CA ARG A 30 -18.87 14.22 -14.41
C ARG A 30 -18.72 14.19 -15.92
N ALA A 31 -17.97 15.13 -16.51
CA ALA A 31 -17.72 15.18 -17.94
C ALA A 31 -16.97 13.93 -18.45
N VAL A 32 -15.95 13.45 -17.73
CA VAL A 32 -15.25 12.19 -18.06
C VAL A 32 -16.24 11.02 -18.10
N ARG A 33 -17.09 10.89 -17.07
CA ARG A 33 -18.11 9.84 -17.00
C ARG A 33 -19.07 9.89 -18.18
N GLU A 34 -19.56 11.07 -18.53
CA GLU A 34 -20.52 11.26 -19.63
C GLU A 34 -19.91 10.91 -20.99
N VAL A 35 -18.67 11.33 -21.25
CA VAL A 35 -17.95 10.98 -22.48
C VAL A 35 -17.71 9.48 -22.59
N LEU A 36 -17.34 8.83 -21.48
CA LEU A 36 -17.15 7.39 -21.41
C LEU A 36 -18.47 6.60 -21.33
N ARG A 37 -19.62 7.28 -21.20
CA ARG A 37 -20.96 6.69 -21.05
C ARG A 37 -21.06 5.71 -19.88
N LEU A 38 -20.36 5.99 -18.80
CA LEU A 38 -20.33 5.12 -17.62
C LEU A 38 -21.58 5.32 -16.74
N PRO A 39 -22.06 4.26 -16.06
CA PRO A 39 -23.20 4.36 -15.14
C PRO A 39 -22.89 5.21 -13.89
N ASP A 40 -23.93 5.60 -13.14
CA ASP A 40 -23.80 6.48 -11.97
C ASP A 40 -22.82 5.96 -10.90
N ILE A 41 -22.73 4.65 -10.72
CA ILE A 41 -21.77 4.02 -9.79
C ILE A 41 -20.30 4.38 -10.09
N ALA A 42 -19.98 4.77 -11.32
CA ALA A 42 -18.64 5.21 -11.70
C ALA A 42 -18.23 6.51 -11.00
N LEU A 43 -19.18 7.38 -10.59
CA LEU A 43 -18.88 8.59 -9.81
C LEU A 43 -18.37 8.26 -8.41
N ASP A 44 -18.74 7.09 -7.86
CA ASP A 44 -18.23 6.63 -6.58
C ASP A 44 -16.94 5.82 -6.77
N ALA A 45 -16.89 4.99 -7.82
CA ALA A 45 -15.83 4.02 -8.05
C ALA A 45 -14.52 4.64 -8.54
N PHE A 46 -14.57 5.80 -9.18
CA PHE A 46 -13.41 6.49 -9.74
C PHE A 46 -13.26 7.92 -9.20
N ALA A 47 -12.07 8.45 -9.35
CA ALA A 47 -11.70 9.80 -9.00
C ALA A 47 -10.67 10.33 -10.01
N LEU A 48 -10.46 11.64 -10.00
CA LEU A 48 -9.39 12.29 -10.75
C LEU A 48 -8.12 12.36 -9.91
N TRP A 49 -7.01 11.90 -10.50
CA TRP A 49 -5.70 11.83 -9.85
C TRP A 49 -4.70 12.69 -10.61
N LEU A 50 -3.93 13.50 -9.90
CA LEU A 50 -2.75 14.14 -10.48
C LEU A 50 -1.56 13.21 -10.32
N VAL A 51 -1.03 12.71 -11.43
CA VAL A 51 0.05 11.71 -11.45
C VAL A 51 1.25 12.28 -12.20
N SER A 52 2.40 12.33 -11.55
CA SER A 52 3.67 12.73 -12.15
C SER A 52 4.65 11.53 -12.08
N PRO A 53 5.08 11.00 -13.22
CA PRO A 53 6.30 10.20 -13.26
C PRO A 53 7.47 11.05 -12.76
N LEU A 54 8.39 10.47 -11.99
CA LEU A 54 9.57 11.18 -11.52
C LEU A 54 10.33 11.73 -12.73
N LEU A 55 10.33 13.07 -12.90
CA LEU A 55 10.93 13.88 -13.98
C LEU A 55 10.01 14.31 -15.13
N ASP A 56 8.74 13.89 -15.15
CA ASP A 56 7.77 14.26 -16.20
C ASP A 56 6.70 15.24 -15.70
N GLU A 57 6.09 15.95 -16.64
CA GLU A 57 4.95 16.83 -16.38
C GLU A 57 3.79 16.06 -15.73
N PRO A 58 3.14 16.63 -14.70
CA PRO A 58 2.00 15.98 -14.08
C PRO A 58 0.84 15.84 -15.07
N SER A 59 0.22 14.68 -15.07
CA SER A 59 -0.93 14.33 -15.91
C SER A 59 -2.16 14.08 -15.05
N LEU A 60 -3.34 14.43 -15.56
CA LEU A 60 -4.60 14.12 -14.91
C LEU A 60 -5.08 12.74 -15.36
N GLN A 61 -5.31 11.84 -14.41
CA GLN A 61 -5.74 10.47 -14.68
C GLN A 61 -7.09 10.16 -14.05
N PHE A 62 -7.91 9.37 -14.74
CA PHE A 62 -9.14 8.80 -14.22
C PHE A 62 -8.86 7.41 -13.65
N ARG A 63 -8.92 7.29 -12.32
CA ARG A 63 -8.45 6.09 -11.60
C ARG A 63 -9.40 5.70 -10.50
N ARG A 64 -9.25 4.47 -9.99
CA ARG A 64 -10.01 3.95 -8.86
C ARG A 64 -9.97 4.93 -7.69
N ASN A 65 -11.14 5.19 -7.12
CA ASN A 65 -11.25 5.99 -5.91
C ASN A 65 -10.74 5.17 -4.71
N VAL A 66 -9.75 5.69 -3.99
CA VAL A 66 -9.18 5.03 -2.79
C VAL A 66 -10.24 4.76 -1.72
N PHE A 67 -11.30 5.58 -1.68
CA PHE A 67 -12.43 5.47 -0.75
C PHE A 67 -13.57 4.58 -1.24
N PHE A 68 -13.44 3.94 -2.41
CA PHE A 68 -14.44 3.00 -2.88
C PHE A 68 -14.21 1.62 -2.25
N PRO A 69 -15.15 1.08 -1.45
CA PRO A 69 -14.91 -0.15 -0.71
C PRO A 69 -15.01 -1.40 -1.61
N LYS A 70 -14.15 -2.39 -1.36
CA LYS A 70 -14.10 -3.66 -2.13
C LYS A 70 -15.47 -4.34 -2.21
N TRP A 71 -16.24 -4.36 -1.11
CA TRP A 71 -17.56 -5.01 -1.09
C TRP A 71 -18.57 -4.38 -2.06
N ARG A 72 -18.49 -3.05 -2.28
CA ARG A 72 -19.35 -2.35 -3.24
C ARG A 72 -18.86 -2.60 -4.67
N GLU A 73 -17.54 -2.71 -4.85
CA GLU A 73 -16.93 -3.11 -6.13
C GLU A 73 -17.40 -4.49 -6.60
N LEU A 74 -17.61 -5.45 -5.67
CA LEU A 74 -18.17 -6.77 -5.99
C LEU A 74 -19.59 -6.73 -6.59
N GLN A 75 -20.33 -5.64 -6.36
CA GLN A 75 -21.70 -5.47 -6.87
C GLN A 75 -21.73 -4.92 -8.31
N ILE A 76 -20.58 -4.48 -8.84
CA ILE A 76 -20.48 -3.93 -10.20
C ILE A 76 -20.69 -5.03 -11.22
N GLN A 77 -21.60 -4.78 -12.17
CA GLN A 77 -21.88 -5.68 -13.30
C GLN A 77 -21.54 -5.06 -14.66
N ASP A 78 -21.42 -3.74 -14.72
CA ASP A 78 -21.11 -3.02 -15.94
C ASP A 78 -19.71 -3.38 -16.46
N GLU A 79 -19.63 -3.79 -17.72
CA GLU A 79 -18.39 -4.32 -18.30
C GLU A 79 -17.32 -3.24 -18.45
N GLU A 80 -17.68 -2.00 -18.79
CA GLU A 80 -16.71 -0.91 -18.93
C GLU A 80 -16.14 -0.46 -17.59
N VAL A 81 -16.98 -0.37 -16.55
CA VAL A 81 -16.48 -0.10 -15.20
C VAL A 81 -15.53 -1.22 -14.73
N LEU A 82 -15.88 -2.49 -14.98
CA LEU A 82 -15.01 -3.62 -14.67
C LEU A 82 -13.70 -3.57 -15.47
N ARG A 83 -13.75 -3.19 -16.75
CA ARG A 83 -12.57 -3.05 -17.62
C ARG A 83 -11.61 -2.00 -17.08
N LEU A 84 -12.11 -0.83 -16.68
CA LEU A 84 -11.28 0.26 -16.14
C LEU A 84 -10.59 -0.14 -14.82
N LEU A 85 -11.33 -0.77 -13.91
CA LEU A 85 -10.76 -1.32 -12.67
C LEU A 85 -9.71 -2.41 -12.97
N TYR A 86 -10.01 -3.29 -13.92
CA TYR A 86 -9.12 -4.36 -14.37
C TYR A 86 -7.81 -3.81 -14.95
N GLU A 87 -7.87 -2.81 -15.83
CA GLU A 87 -6.66 -2.23 -16.44
C GLU A 87 -5.77 -1.59 -15.38
N GLU A 88 -6.36 -0.90 -14.39
CA GLU A 88 -5.61 -0.38 -13.25
C GLU A 88 -4.97 -1.49 -12.40
N ALA A 89 -5.73 -2.53 -12.06
CA ALA A 89 -5.22 -3.67 -11.30
C ALA A 89 -4.07 -4.38 -12.05
N LYS A 90 -4.24 -4.63 -13.35
CA LYS A 90 -3.24 -5.21 -14.24
C LYS A 90 -1.97 -4.38 -14.28
N GLY A 91 -2.08 -3.06 -14.46
CA GLY A 91 -0.92 -2.16 -14.42
C GLY A 91 -0.15 -2.26 -13.11
N ASN A 92 -0.84 -2.30 -11.97
CA ASN A 92 -0.21 -2.43 -10.65
C ASN A 92 0.50 -3.79 -10.46
N VAL A 93 -0.06 -4.89 -10.98
CA VAL A 93 0.59 -6.21 -10.96
C VAL A 93 1.83 -6.23 -11.85
N LEU A 94 1.72 -5.81 -13.11
CA LEU A 94 2.84 -5.82 -14.07
C LEU A 94 4.00 -4.93 -13.61
N ALA A 95 3.70 -3.79 -13.00
CA ALA A 95 4.69 -2.89 -12.40
C ALA A 95 5.31 -3.43 -11.08
N ALA A 96 4.87 -4.61 -10.62
CA ALA A 96 5.20 -5.19 -9.32
C ALA A 96 4.98 -4.20 -8.15
N ARG A 97 3.93 -3.37 -8.27
CA ARG A 97 3.42 -2.55 -7.18
C ARG A 97 2.52 -3.37 -6.26
N TYR A 98 1.91 -4.42 -6.79
CA TYR A 98 1.27 -5.48 -6.05
C TYR A 98 2.24 -6.67 -5.92
N PRO A 99 2.88 -6.85 -4.75
CA PRO A 99 3.62 -8.07 -4.42
C PRO A 99 2.75 -9.32 -4.61
N CYS A 100 3.10 -10.16 -5.57
CA CYS A 100 2.42 -11.44 -5.79
C CYS A 100 3.45 -12.55 -5.85
N ASP A 101 3.09 -13.73 -5.35
CA ASP A 101 3.87 -14.93 -5.56
C ASP A 101 3.82 -15.34 -7.04
N VAL A 102 4.72 -16.22 -7.46
CA VAL A 102 4.88 -16.60 -8.87
C VAL A 102 3.60 -17.23 -9.40
N GLU A 103 3.00 -18.12 -8.62
CA GLU A 103 1.77 -18.84 -8.93
C GLU A 103 0.59 -17.88 -9.13
N ASP A 104 0.48 -16.86 -8.28
CA ASP A 104 -0.57 -15.83 -8.40
C ASP A 104 -0.34 -14.95 -9.65
N CYS A 105 0.91 -14.62 -9.97
CA CYS A 105 1.25 -13.90 -11.20
C CYS A 105 0.85 -14.72 -12.44
N GLU A 106 1.09 -16.04 -12.43
CA GLU A 106 0.73 -16.93 -13.53
C GLU A 106 -0.79 -17.04 -13.71
N VAL A 107 -1.55 -17.15 -12.61
CA VAL A 107 -3.02 -17.17 -12.65
C VAL A 107 -3.59 -15.85 -13.18
N LEU A 108 -3.08 -14.72 -12.68
CA LEU A 108 -3.49 -13.39 -13.15
C LEU A 108 -3.12 -13.19 -14.63
N GLY A 109 -1.89 -13.53 -15.01
CA GLY A 109 -1.42 -13.45 -16.38
C GLY A 109 -2.22 -14.33 -17.34
N ALA A 110 -2.66 -15.51 -16.89
CA ALA A 110 -3.52 -16.40 -17.68
C ALA A 110 -4.88 -15.78 -18.00
N LEU A 111 -5.46 -15.03 -17.05
CA LEU A 111 -6.67 -14.24 -17.30
C LEU A 111 -6.41 -13.10 -18.30
N VAL A 112 -5.25 -12.44 -18.23
CA VAL A 112 -4.85 -11.45 -19.26
C VAL A 112 -4.72 -12.11 -20.63
N CYS A 113 -4.13 -13.31 -20.71
CA CYS A 113 -4.07 -14.08 -21.94
C CYS A 113 -5.48 -14.38 -22.47
N ARG A 114 -6.41 -14.80 -21.61
CA ARG A 114 -7.80 -15.09 -22.01
C ARG A 114 -8.53 -13.86 -22.56
N VAL A 115 -8.29 -12.69 -21.97
CA VAL A 115 -8.86 -11.41 -22.43
C VAL A 115 -8.27 -10.97 -23.77
N GLN A 116 -6.94 -11.06 -23.94
CA GLN A 116 -6.26 -10.52 -25.11
C GLN A 116 -6.17 -11.49 -26.30
N LEU A 117 -6.09 -12.79 -26.03
CA LEU A 117 -5.84 -13.84 -27.03
C LEU A 117 -7.05 -14.75 -27.26
N GLY A 118 -8.12 -14.61 -26.48
CA GLY A 118 -9.30 -15.48 -26.55
C GLY A 118 -9.10 -16.81 -25.81
N PRO A 119 -9.91 -17.84 -26.06
CA PRO A 119 -9.74 -19.15 -25.42
C PRO A 119 -8.51 -19.88 -25.96
N TYR A 120 -7.86 -20.67 -25.11
CA TYR A 120 -6.70 -21.46 -25.52
C TYR A 120 -7.11 -22.55 -26.53
N GLN A 121 -6.48 -22.57 -27.70
CA GLN A 121 -6.66 -23.61 -28.71
C GLN A 121 -5.38 -24.43 -28.90
N PRO A 122 -5.40 -25.75 -28.58
CA PRO A 122 -4.25 -26.62 -28.80
C PRO A 122 -3.81 -26.62 -30.27
N GLY A 123 -2.53 -26.36 -30.53
CA GLY A 123 -1.94 -26.38 -31.88
C GLY A 123 -1.89 -25.03 -32.61
N GLN A 124 -2.49 -23.97 -32.06
CA GLN A 124 -2.21 -22.60 -32.52
C GLN A 124 -0.79 -22.16 -32.12
N PRO A 125 -0.18 -21.17 -32.81
CA PRO A 125 1.10 -20.56 -32.41
C PRO A 125 1.00 -19.72 -31.11
N ALA A 126 0.03 -20.01 -30.24
CA ALA A 126 -0.20 -19.33 -28.97
C ALA A 126 1.08 -19.26 -28.12
N ALA A 127 1.92 -20.30 -28.14
CA ALA A 127 3.21 -20.30 -27.44
C ALA A 127 4.20 -19.27 -28.01
N CYS A 128 4.24 -19.06 -29.34
CA CYS A 128 5.10 -18.05 -29.96
C CYS A 128 4.60 -16.64 -29.66
N THR A 129 3.30 -16.39 -29.81
CA THR A 129 2.66 -15.09 -29.52
C THR A 129 2.79 -14.73 -28.03
N LEU A 130 2.58 -15.69 -27.13
CA LEU A 130 2.71 -15.52 -25.68
C LEU A 130 4.15 -15.17 -25.30
N ARG A 131 5.12 -15.83 -25.92
CA ARG A 131 6.54 -15.54 -25.70
C ARG A 131 6.94 -14.14 -26.16
N GLU A 132 6.37 -13.65 -27.26
CA GLU A 132 6.65 -12.30 -27.79
C GLU A 132 6.08 -11.18 -26.93
N LYS A 133 4.99 -11.45 -26.20
CA LYS A 133 4.26 -10.45 -25.38
C LYS A 133 4.32 -10.75 -23.88
N LEU A 134 5.32 -11.47 -23.41
CA LEU A 134 5.36 -12.00 -22.04
C LEU A 134 5.31 -10.90 -20.97
N ASP A 135 5.87 -9.74 -21.25
CA ASP A 135 5.87 -8.53 -20.41
C ASP A 135 4.48 -7.86 -20.29
N SER A 136 3.57 -8.14 -21.22
CA SER A 136 2.17 -7.71 -21.12
C SER A 136 1.31 -8.61 -20.23
N PHE A 137 1.82 -9.80 -19.86
CA PHE A 137 1.12 -10.81 -19.08
C PHE A 137 1.71 -11.04 -17.69
N LEU A 138 3.03 -10.88 -17.54
CA LEU A 138 3.74 -11.11 -16.29
C LEU A 138 4.60 -9.92 -15.88
N PRO A 139 4.85 -9.73 -14.56
CA PRO A 139 5.80 -8.76 -14.07
C PRO A 139 7.21 -8.97 -14.66
N ALA A 140 7.93 -7.87 -14.90
CA ALA A 140 9.24 -7.88 -15.57
C ALA A 140 10.31 -8.79 -14.92
N HIS A 141 10.20 -9.08 -13.62
CA HIS A 141 11.12 -9.96 -12.92
C HIS A 141 10.90 -11.46 -13.25
N LEU A 142 9.70 -11.84 -13.70
CA LEU A 142 9.35 -13.20 -14.14
C LEU A 142 9.58 -13.42 -15.64
N CYS A 143 9.64 -12.35 -16.42
CA CYS A 143 9.95 -12.41 -17.85
C CYS A 143 11.42 -12.75 -18.14
N LYS A 144 12.32 -12.64 -17.13
CA LYS A 144 13.75 -12.81 -17.34
C LYS A 144 14.11 -14.27 -17.61
N ARG A 145 14.71 -14.49 -18.78
CA ARG A 145 15.43 -15.71 -19.10
C ARG A 145 16.66 -15.80 -18.21
N GLY A 146 16.95 -16.96 -17.61
CA GLY A 146 18.17 -17.15 -16.82
C GLY A 146 19.41 -16.78 -17.64
N GLN A 147 19.96 -15.59 -17.41
CA GLN A 147 21.19 -15.09 -18.04
C GLN A 147 22.41 -15.72 -17.36
N GLY A 148 22.53 -17.04 -17.47
CA GLY A 148 23.80 -17.71 -17.22
C GLY A 148 24.72 -17.50 -18.43
N LEU A 149 25.98 -17.09 -18.19
CA LEU A 149 27.04 -16.93 -19.20
C LEU A 149 27.34 -18.20 -20.03
N PHE A 150 26.68 -19.33 -19.72
CA PHE A 150 26.78 -20.60 -20.42
C PHE A 150 25.57 -20.95 -21.30
N ALA A 151 24.53 -20.09 -21.36
CA ALA A 151 23.34 -20.35 -22.19
C ALA A 151 23.62 -20.31 -23.70
N ALA A 152 24.64 -19.54 -24.13
CA ALA A 152 25.06 -19.46 -25.53
C ALA A 152 25.78 -20.72 -26.04
N PHE A 153 26.26 -21.60 -25.15
CA PHE A 153 27.00 -22.82 -25.52
C PHE A 153 26.12 -24.06 -25.69
N ARG A 154 24.81 -23.98 -25.39
CA ARG A 154 23.86 -25.06 -25.67
C ARG A 154 23.06 -24.75 -26.93
N GLY A 155 23.67 -25.03 -28.08
CA GLY A 155 22.98 -25.09 -29.36
C GLY A 155 21.94 -26.22 -29.36
N ARG A 156 20.69 -25.90 -29.00
CA ARG A 156 19.41 -26.53 -29.43
C ARG A 156 18.29 -26.08 -28.49
N GLY A 157 17.31 -25.37 -29.06
CA GLY A 157 16.04 -25.07 -28.41
C GLY A 157 16.14 -23.98 -27.34
N ALA A 158 15.65 -22.80 -27.69
CA ALA A 158 15.32 -21.73 -26.76
C ALA A 158 14.27 -22.25 -25.74
N LYS A 159 14.69 -22.93 -24.67
CA LYS A 159 13.79 -23.42 -23.60
C LYS A 159 13.05 -22.23 -22.97
N ALA A 160 11.76 -22.40 -22.77
CA ALA A 160 10.89 -21.44 -22.11
C ALA A 160 11.43 -21.13 -20.71
N GLY A 161 11.32 -19.87 -20.28
CA GLY A 161 11.59 -19.51 -18.88
C GLY A 161 10.58 -20.19 -17.95
N PRO A 162 10.89 -20.37 -16.65
CA PRO A 162 9.95 -20.96 -15.70
C PRO A 162 8.59 -20.25 -15.70
N GLY A 163 8.57 -18.90 -15.72
CA GLY A 163 7.33 -18.12 -15.79
C GLY A 163 6.56 -18.26 -17.12
N GLU A 164 7.22 -18.48 -18.25
CA GLU A 164 6.55 -18.70 -19.54
C GLU A 164 5.81 -20.03 -19.55
N GLN A 165 6.43 -21.09 -19.00
CA GLN A 165 5.80 -22.41 -18.93
C GLN A 165 4.66 -22.44 -17.92
N GLY A 166 4.85 -21.82 -16.74
CA GLY A 166 3.80 -21.75 -15.72
C GLY A 166 2.60 -20.93 -16.20
N LEU A 167 2.83 -19.79 -16.85
CA LEU A 167 1.77 -19.00 -17.50
C LEU A 167 1.02 -19.80 -18.57
N LEU A 168 1.72 -20.50 -19.46
CA LEU A 168 1.07 -21.32 -20.48
C LEU A 168 0.21 -22.41 -19.85
N ASN A 169 0.71 -23.07 -18.81
CA ASN A 169 -0.04 -24.08 -18.07
C ASN A 169 -1.29 -23.47 -17.44
N ALA A 170 -1.18 -22.32 -16.78
CA ALA A 170 -2.30 -21.61 -16.17
C ALA A 170 -3.33 -21.18 -17.22
N TYR A 171 -2.88 -20.66 -18.37
CA TYR A 171 -3.75 -20.25 -19.48
C TYR A 171 -4.56 -21.42 -20.05
N CYS A 172 -3.96 -22.60 -20.21
CA CYS A 172 -4.66 -23.82 -20.60
C CYS A 172 -5.77 -24.24 -19.62
N GLN A 173 -5.69 -23.82 -18.35
CA GLN A 173 -6.65 -24.19 -17.29
C GLN A 173 -7.77 -23.16 -17.10
N VAL A 174 -7.72 -22.01 -17.78
CA VAL A 174 -8.78 -21.00 -17.69
C VAL A 174 -10.06 -21.58 -18.31
N LYS A 175 -11.00 -21.98 -17.44
CA LYS A 175 -12.25 -22.61 -17.85
C LYS A 175 -13.12 -21.66 -18.65
N GLU A 176 -13.76 -22.17 -19.68
CA GLU A 176 -14.89 -21.48 -20.29
C GLU A 176 -16.09 -21.55 -19.36
N VAL A 177 -16.57 -20.40 -18.90
CA VAL A 177 -17.86 -20.33 -18.22
C VAL A 177 -18.93 -20.38 -19.30
N VAL A 178 -19.32 -21.60 -19.69
CA VAL A 178 -20.48 -21.80 -20.56
C VAL A 178 -21.72 -21.44 -19.74
N GLY A 179 -22.39 -20.34 -20.12
CA GLY A 179 -23.65 -19.95 -19.50
C GLY A 179 -24.68 -21.06 -19.61
N SER A 180 -25.49 -21.25 -18.55
CA SER A 180 -26.63 -22.19 -18.57
C SER A 180 -27.73 -21.79 -19.57
N ASP A 181 -27.67 -20.60 -20.16
CA ASP A 181 -28.50 -20.20 -21.30
C ASP A 181 -27.65 -20.20 -22.58
N GLY A 182 -28.14 -20.94 -23.58
CA GLY A 182 -27.50 -21.25 -24.86
C GLY A 182 -26.44 -20.29 -25.40
N GLY A 183 -25.24 -20.85 -25.62
CA GLY A 183 -24.35 -20.51 -26.73
C GLY A 183 -23.57 -19.19 -26.66
N HIS A 184 -23.67 -18.40 -25.60
CA HIS A 184 -22.88 -17.18 -25.48
C HIS A 184 -21.52 -17.48 -24.84
N GLU A 185 -20.44 -17.19 -25.58
CA GLU A 185 -19.08 -17.15 -25.05
C GLU A 185 -19.04 -16.27 -23.80
N ALA A 186 -18.28 -16.68 -22.77
CA ALA A 186 -18.16 -15.93 -21.53
C ALA A 186 -17.75 -14.48 -21.83
N THR A 187 -18.54 -13.51 -21.38
CA THR A 187 -18.32 -12.09 -21.67
C THR A 187 -16.96 -11.63 -21.12
N LEU A 188 -16.35 -10.59 -21.71
CA LEU A 188 -15.09 -10.06 -21.19
C LEU A 188 -15.22 -9.64 -19.72
N GLY A 189 -16.40 -9.13 -19.34
CA GLY A 189 -16.77 -8.82 -17.96
C GLY A 189 -16.57 -9.97 -16.97
N THR A 190 -16.78 -11.25 -17.35
CA THR A 190 -16.53 -12.37 -16.41
C THR A 190 -15.06 -12.54 -16.10
N HIS A 191 -14.18 -12.31 -17.08
CA HIS A 191 -12.74 -12.44 -16.92
C HIS A 191 -12.16 -11.23 -16.18
N TYR A 192 -12.66 -10.02 -16.44
CA TYR A 192 -12.35 -8.83 -15.63
C TYR A 192 -12.71 -9.07 -14.17
N ARG A 193 -13.93 -9.56 -13.90
CA ARG A 193 -14.35 -9.86 -12.52
C ARG A 193 -13.48 -10.94 -11.88
N ALA A 194 -13.14 -12.01 -12.59
CA ALA A 194 -12.26 -13.06 -12.06
C ALA A 194 -10.86 -12.51 -11.70
N TYR A 195 -10.32 -11.61 -12.53
CA TYR A 195 -9.04 -10.95 -12.25
C TYR A 195 -9.14 -10.07 -11.00
N LEU A 196 -10.17 -9.22 -10.93
CA LEU A 196 -10.40 -8.34 -9.80
C LEU A 196 -10.64 -9.11 -8.50
N LEU A 197 -11.42 -10.20 -8.53
CA LEU A 197 -11.63 -11.08 -7.39
C LEU A 197 -10.31 -11.64 -6.84
N LYS A 198 -9.41 -12.09 -7.73
CA LYS A 198 -8.09 -12.55 -7.32
C LYS A 198 -7.25 -11.41 -6.74
N CYS A 199 -7.33 -10.20 -7.30
CA CYS A 199 -6.68 -9.03 -6.73
C CYS A 199 -7.27 -8.58 -5.38
N HIS A 200 -8.56 -8.79 -5.11
CA HIS A 200 -9.19 -8.44 -3.83
C HIS A 200 -8.65 -9.24 -2.65
N GLU A 201 -8.10 -10.43 -2.91
CA GLU A 201 -7.36 -11.23 -1.91
C GLU A 201 -6.10 -10.50 -1.40
N LEU A 202 -5.58 -9.54 -2.16
CA LEU A 202 -4.40 -8.76 -1.79
C LEU A 202 -4.77 -7.64 -0.82
N PRO A 203 -4.14 -7.55 0.37
CA PRO A 203 -4.46 -6.51 1.36
C PRO A 203 -4.23 -5.07 0.86
N PHE A 204 -3.28 -4.89 -0.07
CA PHE A 204 -2.90 -3.60 -0.63
C PHE A 204 -3.62 -3.26 -1.96
N TYR A 205 -4.62 -4.06 -2.37
CA TYR A 205 -5.44 -3.75 -3.54
C TYR A 205 -6.25 -2.47 -3.32
N GLY A 206 -6.15 -1.52 -4.26
CA GLY A 206 -6.90 -0.27 -4.23
C GLY A 206 -6.31 0.80 -3.30
N CYS A 207 -5.12 0.57 -2.73
CA CYS A 207 -4.43 1.55 -1.90
C CYS A 207 -3.88 2.73 -2.72
N ALA A 208 -3.83 3.90 -2.09
CA ALA A 208 -2.92 4.97 -2.47
C ALA A 208 -1.50 4.59 -2.02
N PHE A 209 -0.50 4.80 -2.88
CA PHE A 209 0.90 4.47 -2.56
C PHE A 209 1.75 5.72 -2.46
N PHE A 210 2.48 5.80 -1.35
CA PHE A 210 3.44 6.85 -1.04
C PHE A 210 4.86 6.28 -1.01
N HIS A 211 5.83 7.14 -1.23
CA HIS A 211 7.24 6.76 -1.18
C HIS A 211 7.81 7.10 0.19
N GLY A 212 8.60 6.19 0.76
CA GLY A 212 9.33 6.45 1.98
C GLY A 212 10.59 5.62 2.10
N GLU A 213 11.29 5.80 3.20
CA GLU A 213 12.43 4.99 3.58
C GLU A 213 12.33 4.57 5.04
N ILE A 214 12.87 3.40 5.39
CA ILE A 214 12.96 2.94 6.78
C ILE A 214 14.40 2.52 7.10
N ASP A 215 14.77 2.60 8.37
CA ASP A 215 16.08 2.16 8.83
C ASP A 215 16.23 0.63 8.66
N LYS A 216 17.38 0.20 8.14
CA LYS A 216 17.69 -1.23 8.03
C LYS A 216 17.94 -1.83 9.41
N PRO A 217 17.49 -3.06 9.68
CA PRO A 217 17.86 -3.75 10.91
C PRO A 217 19.39 -3.93 10.95
N ALA A 218 19.97 -3.85 12.15
CA ALA A 218 21.42 -4.03 12.32
C ALA A 218 21.81 -5.49 11.99
N GLN A 219 22.21 -5.76 10.76
CA GLN A 219 22.71 -7.08 10.33
C GLN A 219 24.22 -7.03 10.02
N GLY A 220 24.97 -7.98 10.61
CA GLY A 220 26.39 -8.24 10.32
C GLY A 220 27.40 -7.45 11.18
N PHE A 221 28.65 -7.94 11.19
CA PHE A 221 29.77 -7.43 12.00
C PHE A 221 30.18 -5.98 11.68
N LEU A 222 29.75 -5.45 10.52
CA LEU A 222 30.13 -4.12 10.04
C LEU A 222 29.10 -3.02 10.32
N HIS A 223 27.94 -3.34 10.92
CA HIS A 223 26.88 -2.38 11.27
C HIS A 223 26.74 -1.23 10.26
N ARG A 224 26.65 -1.53 8.96
CA ARG A 224 26.42 -0.49 7.96
C ARG A 224 24.98 -0.01 8.10
N GLY A 225 24.81 0.97 8.99
CA GLY A 225 23.59 1.77 9.08
C GLY A 225 23.23 2.30 7.70
N GLY A 226 21.95 2.30 7.39
CA GLY A 226 21.45 2.75 6.11
C GLY A 226 19.95 2.57 6.06
N ARG A 227 19.34 3.26 5.11
CA ARG A 227 17.91 3.18 4.87
C ARG A 227 17.61 2.26 3.71
N LYS A 228 16.42 1.66 3.71
CA LYS A 228 15.87 0.93 2.57
C LYS A 228 14.61 1.64 2.07
N PRO A 229 14.45 1.80 0.74
CA PRO A 229 13.24 2.41 0.19
C PRO A 229 12.05 1.47 0.35
N VAL A 230 10.93 2.04 0.73
CA VAL A 230 9.65 1.34 0.89
C VAL A 230 8.54 2.10 0.19
N ALA A 231 7.49 1.38 -0.16
CA ALA A 231 6.21 1.96 -0.53
C ALA A 231 5.26 1.82 0.66
N VAL A 232 4.56 2.90 1.01
CA VAL A 232 3.53 2.92 2.04
C VAL A 232 2.18 2.93 1.33
N ALA A 233 1.41 1.85 1.46
CA ALA A 233 0.12 1.67 0.82
C ALA A 233 -1.00 1.87 1.86
N ILE A 234 -1.91 2.82 1.60
CA ILE A 234 -2.99 3.22 2.53
C ILE A 234 -4.33 3.11 1.80
N SER A 235 -5.31 2.47 2.43
CA SER A 235 -6.70 2.36 1.95
C SER A 235 -7.67 2.48 3.13
N LEU A 236 -8.96 2.20 2.89
CA LEU A 236 -9.97 2.07 3.95
C LEU A 236 -9.69 0.93 4.93
N GLU A 237 -8.87 -0.07 4.58
CA GLU A 237 -8.60 -1.23 5.43
C GLU A 237 -7.48 -0.97 6.44
N GLY A 238 -6.49 -0.16 6.06
CA GLY A 238 -5.32 0.10 6.89
C GLY A 238 -4.08 0.53 6.11
N VAL A 239 -2.92 0.28 6.72
CA VAL A 239 -1.59 0.69 6.25
C VAL A 239 -0.71 -0.52 6.01
N HIS A 240 -0.06 -0.56 4.85
CA HIS A 240 0.90 -1.59 4.48
C HIS A 240 2.24 -0.97 4.11
N VAL A 241 3.34 -1.57 4.56
CA VAL A 241 4.71 -1.18 4.21
C VAL A 241 5.31 -2.27 3.35
N ILE A 242 5.73 -1.92 2.14
CA ILE A 242 6.22 -2.86 1.12
C ILE A 242 7.66 -2.52 0.76
N ASP A 243 8.54 -3.52 0.69
CA ASP A 243 9.92 -3.32 0.23
C ASP A 243 9.94 -2.96 -1.25
N SER A 244 10.40 -1.76 -1.59
CA SER A 244 10.35 -1.26 -2.98
C SER A 244 11.30 -2.02 -3.91
N ARG A 245 12.33 -2.69 -3.37
CA ARG A 245 13.33 -3.44 -4.16
C ARG A 245 12.99 -4.90 -4.23
N GLU A 246 12.71 -5.51 -3.09
CA GLU A 246 12.44 -6.95 -2.99
C GLU A 246 10.97 -7.30 -3.25
N LYS A 247 10.08 -6.30 -3.38
CA LYS A 247 8.67 -6.46 -3.76
C LYS A 247 7.92 -7.45 -2.88
N HIS A 248 8.12 -7.39 -1.56
CA HIS A 248 7.36 -8.15 -0.59
C HIS A 248 6.82 -7.24 0.52
N VAL A 249 5.71 -7.64 1.14
CA VAL A 249 5.10 -6.93 2.26
C VAL A 249 5.97 -7.10 3.49
N LEU A 250 6.30 -6.00 4.18
CA LEU A 250 7.08 -6.00 5.42
C LEU A 250 6.19 -5.89 6.67
N LEU A 251 5.07 -5.18 6.53
CA LEU A 251 4.13 -4.88 7.60
C LEU A 251 2.75 -4.60 6.99
N GLY A 252 1.70 -5.18 7.56
CA GLY A 252 0.31 -4.81 7.29
C GLY A 252 -0.41 -4.62 8.61
N LEU A 253 -1.08 -3.47 8.76
CA LEU A 253 -1.77 -3.08 9.98
C LEU A 253 -3.15 -2.52 9.62
N ARG A 254 -4.20 -3.07 10.23
CA ARG A 254 -5.52 -2.45 10.22
C ARG A 254 -5.54 -1.22 11.12
N PHE A 255 -6.48 -0.31 10.93
CA PHE A 255 -6.56 0.90 11.75
C PHE A 255 -6.77 0.63 13.25
N GLN A 256 -7.38 -0.51 13.61
CA GLN A 256 -7.53 -0.90 15.02
C GLN A 256 -6.23 -1.45 15.64
N GLU A 257 -5.22 -1.74 14.81
CA GLU A 257 -3.94 -2.38 15.21
C GLU A 257 -2.78 -1.37 15.28
N LEU A 258 -3.03 -0.10 14.96
CA LEU A 258 -2.00 0.91 14.88
C LEU A 258 -2.39 2.21 15.58
N SER A 259 -1.40 2.91 16.10
CA SER A 259 -1.44 4.35 16.38
C SER A 259 -0.40 5.02 15.51
N TRP A 260 -0.67 6.25 15.06
CA TRP A 260 0.26 6.98 14.21
C TRP A 260 0.43 8.40 14.68
N ASP A 261 1.56 8.98 14.31
CA ASP A 261 1.83 10.40 14.43
C ASP A 261 2.74 10.82 13.27
N HIS A 262 2.82 12.11 12.98
CA HIS A 262 3.76 12.64 12.00
C HIS A 262 4.55 13.80 12.58
N THR A 263 5.83 13.87 12.23
CA THR A 263 6.69 14.99 12.61
C THR A 263 7.23 15.64 11.35
N SER A 264 7.02 16.95 11.20
CA SER A 264 7.56 17.75 10.10
C SER A 264 8.42 18.90 10.64
N PRO A 265 9.63 18.61 11.14
CA PRO A 265 10.55 19.64 11.62
C PRO A 265 11.06 20.52 10.47
N GLU A 266 11.39 21.79 10.75
CA GLU A 266 11.89 22.73 9.74
C GLU A 266 13.26 22.31 9.16
N GLU A 267 14.10 21.63 9.96
CA GLU A 267 15.48 21.27 9.60
C GLU A 267 15.70 19.77 9.33
N GLU A 268 14.78 18.88 9.76
CA GLU A 268 14.91 17.44 9.51
C GLU A 268 13.89 16.94 8.48
N GLU A 269 14.11 15.73 7.96
CA GLU A 269 13.16 15.13 7.04
C GLU A 269 11.84 14.78 7.75
N PRO A 270 10.68 15.03 7.12
CA PRO A 270 9.40 14.63 7.71
C PRO A 270 9.30 13.11 7.85
N VAL A 271 8.62 12.69 8.92
CA VAL A 271 8.52 11.30 9.34
C VAL A 271 7.08 10.96 9.67
N LEU A 272 6.65 9.78 9.22
CA LEU A 272 5.47 9.09 9.72
C LEU A 272 5.91 8.02 10.74
N TRP A 273 5.30 8.07 11.92
CA TRP A 273 5.50 7.13 13.00
C TRP A 273 4.34 6.16 13.05
N LEU A 274 4.62 4.86 13.10
CA LEU A 274 3.62 3.82 13.29
C LEU A 274 3.94 3.03 14.56
N GLU A 275 3.06 3.10 15.55
CA GLU A 275 3.09 2.27 16.77
C GLU A 275 2.11 1.11 16.61
N PHE A 276 2.56 -0.11 16.91
CA PHE A 276 1.74 -1.32 16.84
C PHE A 276 2.22 -2.37 17.85
N ASP A 277 1.36 -3.33 18.16
CA ASP A 277 1.69 -4.43 19.07
C ASP A 277 2.74 -5.38 18.45
N GLY A 278 3.67 -5.85 19.26
CA GLY A 278 4.65 -6.86 18.87
C GLY A 278 5.17 -7.69 20.04
N ASP A 279 6.14 -8.55 19.73
CA ASP A 279 6.82 -9.40 20.70
C ASP A 279 8.34 -9.17 20.64
N SER A 280 8.99 -9.26 21.81
CA SER A 280 10.44 -9.23 21.96
C SER A 280 10.84 -10.30 22.98
N GLU A 281 11.40 -11.42 22.50
CA GLU A 281 11.80 -12.57 23.33
C GLU A 281 10.65 -13.16 24.19
N GLY A 282 9.43 -13.23 23.65
CA GLY A 282 8.24 -13.72 24.37
C GLY A 282 7.60 -12.70 25.30
N ILE A 283 8.11 -11.46 25.32
CA ILE A 283 7.56 -10.34 26.07
C ILE A 283 6.76 -9.46 25.11
N PRO A 284 5.47 -9.22 25.38
CA PRO A 284 4.68 -8.26 24.62
C PRO A 284 5.26 -6.84 24.75
N VAL A 285 5.52 -6.20 23.61
CA VAL A 285 6.07 -4.84 23.50
C VAL A 285 5.26 -4.02 22.50
N ASN A 286 5.27 -2.71 22.64
CA ASN A 286 4.85 -1.81 21.56
C ASN A 286 6.06 -1.56 20.65
N LYS A 287 5.89 -1.76 19.36
CA LYS A 287 6.90 -1.51 18.34
C LYS A 287 6.59 -0.19 17.65
N LEU A 288 7.61 0.67 17.58
CA LEU A 288 7.54 1.94 16.85
C LEU A 288 8.40 1.85 15.59
N LEU A 289 7.75 2.00 14.43
CA LEU A 289 8.41 2.07 13.12
C LEU A 289 8.51 3.54 12.68
N LYS A 290 9.70 3.92 12.23
CA LYS A 290 10.02 5.25 11.71
C LYS A 290 10.09 5.21 10.18
N ILE A 291 9.21 5.95 9.50
CA ILE A 291 9.17 6.06 8.03
C ILE A 291 9.52 7.48 7.62
N TYR A 292 10.67 7.67 6.96
CA TYR A 292 11.11 8.95 6.42
C TYR A 292 10.41 9.22 5.10
N SER A 293 9.69 10.32 4.97
CA SER A 293 9.03 10.72 3.72
C SER A 293 8.60 12.17 3.72
N LYS A 294 8.85 12.87 2.60
CA LYS A 294 8.29 14.21 2.34
C LYS A 294 6.75 14.22 2.24
N GLN A 295 6.13 13.05 2.14
CA GLN A 295 4.68 12.88 2.02
C GLN A 295 4.02 12.51 3.36
N ALA A 296 4.74 12.62 4.49
CA ALA A 296 4.25 12.19 5.81
C ALA A 296 2.94 12.86 6.25
N GLU A 297 2.79 14.17 6.02
CA GLU A 297 1.56 14.90 6.32
C GLU A 297 0.37 14.39 5.50
N LEU A 298 0.58 14.19 4.19
CA LEU A 298 -0.45 13.62 3.29
C LEU A 298 -0.85 12.20 3.73
N MET A 299 0.11 11.38 4.15
CA MET A 299 -0.17 10.05 4.69
C MET A 299 -0.98 10.13 5.99
N SER A 300 -0.62 11.03 6.92
CA SER A 300 -1.33 11.23 8.17
C SER A 300 -2.77 11.67 7.94
N ALA A 301 -2.98 12.67 7.08
CA ALA A 301 -4.32 13.17 6.74
C ALA A 301 -5.19 12.09 6.07
N LEU A 302 -4.60 11.25 5.20
CA LEU A 302 -5.34 10.14 4.58
C LEU A 302 -5.74 9.07 5.61
N ILE A 303 -4.85 8.73 6.55
CA ILE A 303 -5.17 7.77 7.63
C ILE A 303 -6.31 8.32 8.49
N GLU A 304 -6.21 9.58 8.91
CA GLU A 304 -7.25 10.25 9.71
C GLU A 304 -8.60 10.23 8.99
N TYR A 305 -8.62 10.66 7.72
CA TYR A 305 -9.84 10.69 6.92
C TYR A 305 -10.45 9.29 6.70
N CYS A 306 -9.63 8.26 6.46
CA CYS A 306 -10.12 6.89 6.34
C CYS A 306 -10.84 6.40 7.62
N ILE A 307 -10.30 6.76 8.79
CA ILE A 307 -10.88 6.38 10.09
C ILE A 307 -12.17 7.15 10.36
N GLU A 308 -12.24 8.43 10.03
CA GLU A 308 -13.46 9.23 10.15
C GLU A 308 -14.59 8.72 9.24
N LEU A 309 -14.25 8.33 8.00
CA LEU A 309 -15.19 7.75 7.04
C LEU A 309 -15.81 6.45 7.54
N ASP A 310 -15.01 5.57 8.14
CA ASP A 310 -15.47 4.28 8.69
C ASP A 310 -16.42 4.51 9.88
N GLN A 311 -16.09 5.45 10.77
CA GLN A 311 -16.94 5.82 11.91
C GLN A 311 -18.27 6.46 11.48
N ALA A 312 -18.28 7.24 10.40
CA ALA A 312 -19.49 7.84 9.85
C ALA A 312 -20.41 6.83 9.15
N ALA A 313 -19.86 5.69 8.70
CA ALA A 313 -20.61 4.63 8.05
C ALA A 313 -21.32 3.68 9.03
N GLU A 314 -20.88 3.62 10.30
CA GLU A 314 -21.55 2.86 11.36
C GLU A 314 -22.90 3.52 11.73
N PRO A 315 -24.05 2.83 11.61
CA PRO A 315 -25.34 3.40 11.98
C PRO A 315 -25.37 3.67 13.48
N ALA A 316 -25.64 4.92 13.88
CA ALA A 316 -25.85 5.30 15.27
C ALA A 316 -26.90 4.37 15.91
N ALA A 317 -26.47 3.57 16.89
CA ALA A 317 -27.37 2.71 17.64
C ALA A 317 -28.54 3.54 18.22
N PRO A 318 -29.78 3.01 18.23
CA PRO A 318 -30.92 3.73 18.78
C PRO A 318 -30.67 4.04 20.25
N GLN A 319 -30.44 5.32 20.56
CA GLN A 319 -30.29 5.80 21.92
C GLN A 319 -31.64 5.64 22.63
N HIS A 320 -31.75 4.64 23.50
CA HIS A 320 -32.82 4.57 24.48
C HIS A 320 -32.73 5.81 25.39
N SER A 321 -33.63 6.75 25.13
CA SER A 321 -33.79 8.00 25.87
C SER A 321 -34.41 7.72 27.23
N VAL A 322 -33.62 7.90 28.30
CA VAL A 322 -34.13 8.09 29.66
C VAL A 322 -33.88 9.56 30.03
N PRO A 323 -34.89 10.33 30.47
CA PRO A 323 -34.71 11.75 30.77
C PRO A 323 -34.05 11.94 32.15
N GLY A 324 -32.88 12.59 32.15
CA GLY A 324 -32.20 13.10 33.36
C GLY A 324 -32.19 14.64 33.40
N PRO A 325 -32.06 15.28 34.58
CA PRO A 325 -32.36 16.70 34.81
C PRO A 325 -31.22 17.65 34.37
N PRO A 326 -31.45 18.99 34.36
CA PRO A 326 -30.89 19.89 33.35
C PRO A 326 -29.42 20.31 33.58
N ALA A 327 -28.80 20.66 32.46
CA ALA A 327 -27.37 20.95 32.28
C ALA A 327 -26.86 22.20 33.01
N ALA A 328 -25.62 22.10 33.49
CA ALA A 328 -24.73 23.23 33.83
C ALA A 328 -23.88 23.61 32.59
N PRO A 329 -23.38 24.86 32.49
CA PRO A 329 -22.82 25.39 31.26
C PRO A 329 -21.50 24.73 30.87
N THR A 330 -21.40 24.53 29.55
CA THR A 330 -20.38 23.82 28.78
C THR A 330 -18.96 24.30 29.04
N CYS A 331 -18.13 23.41 29.57
CA CYS A 331 -16.68 23.44 29.37
C CYS A 331 -16.38 22.78 28.02
N SER A 332 -15.56 23.42 27.19
CA SER A 332 -15.06 22.88 25.91
C SER A 332 -14.57 21.44 26.07
N PRO A 333 -14.87 20.52 25.13
CA PRO A 333 -14.38 19.16 25.24
C PRO A 333 -12.84 19.17 25.18
N PRO A 334 -12.15 18.38 26.02
CA PRO A 334 -10.71 18.19 25.90
C PRO A 334 -10.38 17.56 24.54
N PRO A 335 -9.14 17.71 24.03
CA PRO A 335 -8.71 17.06 22.80
C PRO A 335 -9.04 15.57 22.89
N THR A 336 -9.71 15.07 21.86
CA THR A 336 -10.12 13.68 21.68
C THR A 336 -8.93 12.77 21.99
N GLN A 337 -8.94 12.14 23.17
CA GLN A 337 -7.96 11.12 23.50
C GLN A 337 -8.16 9.98 22.51
N HIS A 338 -7.15 9.76 21.65
CA HIS A 338 -7.13 8.63 20.74
C HIS A 338 -7.46 7.34 21.52
N PRO A 339 -8.36 6.49 21.00
CA PRO A 339 -8.74 5.27 21.68
C PRO A 339 -7.49 4.43 21.96
N LYS A 340 -7.27 4.08 23.24
CA LYS A 340 -6.16 3.22 23.65
C LYS A 340 -6.21 1.92 22.83
N LEU A 341 -5.09 1.57 22.21
CA LEU A 341 -4.89 0.33 21.47
C LEU A 341 -5.48 -0.85 22.26
N ARG A 342 -6.54 -1.46 21.74
CA ARG A 342 -7.08 -2.70 22.28
C ARG A 342 -6.19 -3.82 21.75
N ARG A 343 -5.38 -4.41 22.63
CA ARG A 343 -4.53 -5.57 22.31
C ARG A 343 -5.35 -6.65 21.63
N GLN A 344 -5.13 -6.86 20.35
CA GLN A 344 -5.74 -7.95 19.59
C GLN A 344 -4.64 -8.85 19.04
N GLY A 345 -4.87 -10.16 19.12
CA GLY A 345 -3.96 -11.14 18.56
C GLY A 345 -3.94 -11.05 17.04
N SER A 346 -2.72 -11.10 16.49
CA SER A 346 -2.38 -11.34 15.09
C SER A 346 -2.29 -10.11 14.18
N VAL A 347 -1.11 -9.48 14.19
CA VAL A 347 -0.59 -8.73 13.04
C VAL A 347 -0.64 -9.62 11.80
N VAL A 348 -1.17 -9.12 10.68
CA VAL A 348 -1.06 -9.79 9.38
C VAL A 348 0.39 -9.67 8.92
N CYS A 349 1.27 -10.56 9.39
CA CYS A 349 2.71 -10.44 9.21
C CYS A 349 3.20 -11.26 8.02
N SER A 350 3.97 -10.62 7.14
CA SER A 350 5.19 -11.26 6.66
C SER A 350 6.35 -10.32 6.97
N ARG A 351 7.28 -10.77 7.81
CA ARG A 351 8.64 -10.22 7.97
C ARG A 351 8.86 -9.02 8.91
N ILE A 352 8.13 -8.90 10.02
CA ILE A 352 8.44 -7.90 11.08
C ILE A 352 9.90 -7.97 11.56
N GLN A 353 10.52 -9.16 11.58
CA GLN A 353 11.93 -9.35 11.92
C GLN A 353 12.93 -8.66 10.96
N HIS A 354 12.45 -8.18 9.81
CA HIS A 354 13.23 -7.41 8.83
C HIS A 354 13.06 -5.89 8.99
N LEU A 355 12.39 -5.44 10.06
CA LEU A 355 12.18 -4.03 10.40
C LEU A 355 13.12 -3.61 11.52
N SER A 356 13.68 -2.39 11.40
CA SER A 356 14.28 -1.69 12.54
C SER A 356 13.16 -0.98 13.30
N THR A 357 12.82 -1.46 14.49
CA THR A 357 11.76 -0.91 15.34
C THR A 357 12.33 -0.51 16.70
N ILE A 358 11.66 0.43 17.36
CA ILE A 358 11.94 0.79 18.76
C ILE A 358 10.92 0.06 19.63
N ASP A 359 11.40 -0.79 20.54
CA ASP A 359 10.56 -1.57 21.45
C ASP A 359 10.31 -0.80 22.77
N TYR A 360 9.05 -0.71 23.18
CA TYR A 360 8.60 -0.12 24.44
C TYR A 360 7.77 -1.10 25.27
N VAL A 361 7.86 -1.02 26.60
CA VAL A 361 7.00 -1.76 27.55
C VAL A 361 6.29 -0.77 28.47
N GLU A 362 4.99 -0.98 28.66
CA GLU A 362 4.20 -0.31 29.69
C GLU A 362 4.43 -1.01 31.04
N ASP A 363 5.27 -0.42 31.90
CA ASP A 363 5.64 -1.00 33.19
C ASP A 363 4.84 -0.34 34.32
N GLY A 364 3.50 -0.48 34.30
CA GLY A 364 2.52 -0.11 35.36
C GLY A 364 2.55 1.32 35.94
N LYS A 365 3.56 2.11 35.59
CA LYS A 365 3.97 3.43 36.09
C LYS A 365 4.44 4.34 34.95
N GLY A 366 4.71 3.80 33.75
CA GLY A 366 5.11 4.56 32.56
C GLY A 366 5.64 3.68 31.41
N ILE A 367 5.96 4.32 30.28
CA ILE A 367 6.51 3.67 29.07
C ILE A 367 8.04 3.63 29.17
N LYS A 368 8.66 2.44 29.05
CA LYS A 368 10.12 2.26 29.08
C LYS A 368 10.61 1.59 27.81
N ARG A 369 11.65 2.15 27.17
CA ARG A 369 12.33 1.52 26.03
C ARG A 369 13.06 0.25 26.47
N VAL A 370 12.85 -0.85 25.75
CA VAL A 370 13.57 -2.10 25.97
C VAL A 370 15.01 -1.94 25.44
N LYS A 371 16.00 -2.12 26.33
CA LYS A 371 17.41 -2.18 25.91
C LYS A 371 17.70 -3.59 25.38
N PRO A 372 18.24 -3.76 24.15
CA PRO A 372 18.51 -5.08 23.60
C PRO A 372 19.50 -5.86 24.47
N LYS A 373 19.14 -7.07 24.90
CA LYS A 373 19.99 -7.97 25.71
C LYS A 373 20.99 -8.77 24.86
N ARG A 374 21.74 -8.09 23.98
CA ARG A 374 23.10 -8.46 23.53
C ARG A 374 23.58 -7.41 22.51
N SER A 375 24.11 -6.33 23.05
CA SER A 375 25.20 -5.59 22.43
C SER A 375 25.82 -4.79 23.55
N THR A 376 27.09 -5.05 23.83
CA THR A 376 27.90 -4.25 24.73
C THR A 376 27.69 -2.77 24.39
N SER A 377 27.30 -2.00 25.41
CA SER A 377 27.18 -0.54 25.39
C SER A 377 28.13 0.13 24.39
N PHE A 378 27.57 0.77 23.35
CA PHE A 378 28.28 1.69 22.45
C PHE A 378 28.06 3.16 22.82
N PHE A 379 27.61 3.45 24.05
CA PHE A 379 27.62 4.80 24.63
C PHE A 379 28.49 4.85 25.89
N SER A 380 29.67 4.24 25.82
CA SER A 380 30.69 4.34 26.87
C SER A 380 32.08 4.33 26.25
N ARG A 381 32.44 5.36 25.46
CA ARG A 381 33.84 5.82 25.28
C ARG A 381 33.90 7.07 24.39
N GLN A 382 33.76 8.21 25.04
CA GLN A 382 34.34 9.53 24.75
C GLN A 382 33.57 10.45 25.69
N LEU A 383 33.95 10.55 26.97
CA LEU A 383 34.96 11.49 27.44
C LEU A 383 35.78 10.87 28.58
N SER A 384 37.01 10.47 28.31
CA SER A 384 38.07 10.36 29.32
C SER A 384 39.41 10.05 28.64
N MET A 385 40.12 11.09 28.21
CA MET A 385 41.58 11.18 28.36
C MET A 385 41.76 12.04 29.62
N GLY A 386 42.02 11.44 30.78
CA GLY A 386 43.39 11.29 31.28
C GLY A 386 43.73 12.50 32.15
N GLN A 387 43.30 12.51 33.41
CA GLN A 387 44.07 12.14 34.61
C GLN A 387 44.60 13.38 35.36
N GLY A 388 44.06 13.62 36.56
CA GLY A 388 44.76 14.39 37.58
C GLY A 388 43.89 15.10 38.60
N SER A 389 43.80 14.49 39.78
CA SER A 389 43.68 15.13 41.10
C SER A 389 42.28 15.38 41.71
N TYR A 390 42.00 14.51 42.70
CA TYR A 390 41.37 14.76 43.99
C TYR A 390 39.96 15.38 44.08
N THR A 391 39.03 14.53 44.55
CA THR A 391 37.87 14.85 45.39
C THR A 391 38.26 15.48 46.72
N VAL A 392 37.58 16.57 47.12
CA VAL A 392 37.05 16.77 48.47
C VAL A 392 35.68 17.47 48.36
N VAL A 393 34.79 17.10 49.28
CA VAL A 393 33.37 17.45 49.41
C VAL A 393 33.14 18.88 49.93
N GLN A 394 32.05 19.48 49.41
CA GLN A 394 31.15 20.58 49.87
C GLN A 394 31.45 21.35 51.18
N PRO A 395 31.04 22.64 51.28
CA PRO A 395 29.66 22.94 51.73
C PRO A 395 28.95 24.05 50.93
N THR A 396 27.63 23.92 50.91
CA THR A 396 26.62 24.97 50.66
C THR A 396 26.85 26.21 51.50
N ASP A 397 26.62 27.39 50.93
CA ASP A 397 26.03 28.51 51.68
C ASP A 397 25.20 29.40 50.74
N SER A 398 23.99 29.71 51.18
CA SER A 398 23.09 30.71 50.61
C SER A 398 22.94 31.83 51.64
N LEU A 399 22.88 33.09 51.17
CA LEU A 399 22.60 34.33 51.92
C LEU A 399 23.70 34.72 52.94
N GLU A 400 24.11 35.99 53.15
CA GLU A 400 23.34 37.24 53.30
C GLU A 400 24.12 38.52 52.86
N GLN A 401 23.38 39.64 52.92
CA GLN A 401 23.72 41.05 52.71
C GLN A 401 25.00 41.57 53.39
N GLY A 402 25.60 42.61 52.79
CA GLY A 402 26.68 43.43 53.36
C GLY A 402 27.56 44.04 52.29
#